data_AF-A0A9P8N1G3-F1
#
_entry.id   AF-A0A9P8N1G3-F1
#
_cell.length_a   1.000
_cell.length_b   1.000
_cell.length_c   1.000
_cell.angle_alpha   90.00
_cell.angle_beta   90.00
_cell.angle_gamma   90.00
#
_symmetry.space_group_name_H-M   'P 1'
#
loop_
_entity.id
_entity.type
_entity.pdbx_description
1 polymer ?
#
loop_
_entity_poly.entity_id
_entity_poly.type
_entity_poly.pdbx_seq_one_letter_code
_entity_poly.pdbx_strand_id
1 'polypeptide(L)'
;MLNENKLKATFFVNGQNFDSITSRGDELKQMLDGGHQIGSHTFSHPDLSKISADEVRTEMTKLDNELATLIGMKPTYMRPPFFSTDDEALQVLGQMQYHVINADIDTKDFEKTTPETNDEAFENFKREFGNGGTISLMHDVHNTTVNQLIPNVINFLNGPGKGKQSMTVGECLGDAPANWYRTGSGGGNGTGKAGEPAPDGQNSKMEKLKENMQEKIQNQQEKSKGRLEAKIGQMEKFREQVGEALKGKTEGKPKGQSMGMEESKGMEESMAESMSKPMA
;
A
#
# COMPACT_ATOMS: atom_id res chain seq x y z
N MET A 1 -4.65 -13.17 -0.03
CA MET A 1 -3.46 -13.01 0.84
C MET A 1 -3.26 -11.61 1.43
N LEU A 2 -2.91 -10.55 0.69
CA LEU A 2 -2.66 -9.22 1.31
C LEU A 2 -3.91 -8.64 2.00
N ASN A 3 -5.07 -8.67 1.30
CA ASN A 3 -6.35 -8.24 1.85
C ASN A 3 -6.77 -9.01 3.11
N GLU A 4 -6.56 -10.34 3.13
CA GLU A 4 -6.86 -11.19 4.29
C GLU A 4 -6.03 -10.79 5.52
N ASN A 5 -4.80 -10.34 5.30
CA ASN A 5 -3.89 -9.87 6.34
C ASN A 5 -3.99 -8.36 6.61
N LYS A 6 -4.94 -7.65 5.95
CA LYS A 6 -5.16 -6.20 6.07
C LYS A 6 -3.91 -5.37 5.76
N LEU A 7 -3.07 -5.85 4.85
CA LEU A 7 -1.88 -5.14 4.40
C LEU A 7 -2.15 -4.42 3.09
N LYS A 8 -1.60 -3.21 2.96
CA LYS A 8 -1.60 -2.46 1.69
C LYS A 8 -0.23 -2.55 1.03
N ALA A 9 -0.23 -2.40 -0.29
CA ALA A 9 0.95 -2.49 -1.14
C ALA A 9 0.80 -1.55 -2.33
N THR A 10 1.89 -1.32 -3.05
CA THR A 10 1.90 -0.56 -4.30
C THR A 10 2.40 -1.46 -5.43
N PHE A 11 1.62 -1.55 -6.50
CA PHE A 11 1.94 -2.34 -7.68
C PHE A 11 2.40 -1.41 -8.80
N PHE A 12 3.66 -1.50 -9.19
CA PHE A 12 4.19 -0.78 -10.35
C PHE A 12 4.03 -1.66 -11.59
N VAL A 13 3.05 -1.37 -12.43
CA VAL A 13 2.61 -2.26 -13.52
C VAL A 13 3.22 -1.85 -14.86
N ASN A 14 3.47 -2.84 -15.73
CA ASN A 14 3.85 -2.61 -17.12
C ASN A 14 2.63 -2.64 -18.04
N GLY A 15 2.80 -2.14 -19.27
CA GLY A 15 1.79 -2.25 -20.34
C GLY A 15 1.91 -3.54 -21.15
N GLN A 16 3.13 -3.84 -21.60
CA GLN A 16 3.48 -5.04 -22.35
C GLN A 16 4.90 -5.46 -21.94
N ASN A 17 5.00 -6.45 -21.05
CA ASN A 17 6.28 -7.03 -20.62
C ASN A 17 6.13 -8.55 -20.59
N PHE A 18 6.07 -9.15 -19.39
CA PHE A 18 5.78 -10.59 -19.22
C PHE A 18 4.44 -11.00 -19.85
N ASP A 19 3.44 -10.13 -19.71
CA ASP A 19 2.12 -10.24 -20.33
C ASP A 19 1.62 -8.85 -20.75
N SER A 20 0.51 -8.82 -21.51
CA SER A 20 -0.23 -7.59 -21.82
C SER A 20 -1.13 -7.17 -20.65
N ILE A 21 -1.14 -5.87 -20.33
CA ILE A 21 -2.03 -5.29 -19.32
C ILE A 21 -3.49 -5.25 -19.77
N THR A 22 -3.75 -5.31 -21.08
CA THR A 22 -5.09 -5.13 -21.67
C THR A 22 -6.12 -6.16 -21.20
N SER A 23 -5.67 -7.36 -20.80
CA SER A 23 -6.52 -8.41 -20.24
C SER A 23 -6.59 -8.40 -18.70
N ARG A 24 -5.88 -7.48 -18.03
CA ARG A 24 -5.70 -7.45 -16.57
C ARG A 24 -6.64 -6.49 -15.84
N GLY A 25 -7.69 -6.00 -16.52
CA GLY A 25 -8.57 -4.96 -16.00
C GLY A 25 -9.30 -5.34 -14.72
N ASP A 26 -9.62 -6.62 -14.52
CA ASP A 26 -10.29 -7.09 -13.31
C ASP A 26 -9.32 -7.23 -12.14
N GLU A 27 -8.08 -7.69 -12.37
CA GLU A 27 -7.03 -7.70 -11.35
C GLU A 27 -6.69 -6.28 -10.87
N LEU A 28 -6.59 -5.31 -11.79
CA LEU A 28 -6.32 -3.91 -11.43
C LEU A 28 -7.46 -3.32 -10.58
N LYS A 29 -8.72 -3.60 -10.90
CA LYS A 29 -9.86 -3.17 -10.07
C LYS A 29 -9.83 -3.84 -8.70
N GLN A 30 -9.48 -5.12 -8.61
CA GLN A 30 -9.33 -5.82 -7.33
C GLN A 30 -8.22 -5.20 -6.47
N MET A 31 -7.12 -4.75 -7.08
CA MET A 31 -6.07 -4.01 -6.37
C MET A 31 -6.63 -2.72 -5.76
N LEU A 32 -7.35 -1.91 -6.55
CA LEU A 32 -7.95 -0.65 -6.10
C LEU A 32 -9.03 -0.85 -5.02
N ASP A 33 -9.95 -1.81 -5.22
CA ASP A 33 -11.00 -2.16 -4.25
C ASP A 33 -10.39 -2.70 -2.94
N GLY A 34 -9.24 -3.37 -3.05
CA GLY A 34 -8.41 -3.79 -1.93
C GLY A 34 -7.66 -2.63 -1.25
N GLY A 35 -7.78 -1.39 -1.72
CA GLY A 35 -7.08 -0.22 -1.20
C GLY A 35 -5.56 -0.23 -1.45
N HIS A 36 -5.10 -1.01 -2.43
CA HIS A 36 -3.73 -0.96 -2.91
C HIS A 36 -3.54 0.23 -3.85
N GLN A 37 -2.30 0.65 -4.02
CA GLN A 37 -1.92 1.69 -4.98
C GLN A 37 -1.39 1.04 -6.27
N ILE A 38 -1.68 1.66 -7.41
CA ILE A 38 -1.15 1.29 -8.72
C ILE A 38 -0.26 2.44 -9.18
N GLY A 39 1.00 2.13 -9.47
CA GLY A 39 1.97 3.03 -10.08
C GLY A 39 2.33 2.56 -11.50
N SER A 40 2.91 3.46 -12.29
CA SER A 40 3.42 3.15 -13.62
C SER A 40 4.83 2.54 -13.55
N HIS A 41 5.09 1.51 -14.35
CA HIS A 41 6.44 0.95 -14.52
C HIS A 41 6.93 1.02 -15.97
N THR A 42 6.42 1.99 -16.75
CA THR A 42 6.59 2.12 -18.21
C THR A 42 5.82 1.05 -19.00
N PHE A 43 5.61 1.29 -20.29
CA PHE A 43 4.85 0.36 -21.12
C PHE A 43 5.64 -0.92 -21.39
N SER A 44 6.86 -0.81 -21.91
CA SER A 44 7.68 -1.93 -22.41
C SER A 44 8.91 -2.26 -21.56
N HIS A 45 9.04 -1.63 -20.39
CA HIS A 45 10.15 -1.85 -19.45
C HIS A 45 11.56 -1.48 -19.98
N PRO A 46 11.77 -0.38 -20.75
CA PRO A 46 13.12 0.03 -21.15
C PRO A 46 13.87 0.72 -20.02
N ASP A 47 15.19 0.70 -20.11
CA ASP A 47 16.08 1.53 -19.29
C ASP A 47 15.93 3.00 -19.69
N LEU A 48 15.36 3.82 -18.81
CA LEU A 48 15.03 5.21 -19.13
C LEU A 48 16.26 6.09 -19.34
N SER A 49 17.44 5.69 -18.84
CA SER A 49 18.71 6.40 -19.10
C SER A 49 19.29 6.16 -20.50
N LYS A 50 18.69 5.25 -21.27
CA LYS A 50 19.19 4.80 -22.58
C LYS A 50 18.28 5.15 -23.75
N ILE A 51 17.19 5.86 -23.49
CA ILE A 51 16.21 6.26 -24.50
C ILE A 51 16.04 7.78 -24.46
N SER A 52 15.62 8.36 -25.57
CA SER A 52 15.40 9.81 -25.69
C SER A 52 14.23 10.31 -24.83
N ALA A 53 14.20 11.60 -24.53
CA ALA A 53 13.06 12.24 -23.86
C ALA A 53 11.68 11.91 -24.49
N ASP A 54 11.62 11.85 -25.82
CA ASP A 54 10.39 11.54 -26.54
C ASP A 54 9.98 10.07 -26.39
N GLU A 55 10.95 9.16 -26.30
CA GLU A 55 10.70 7.75 -26.00
C GLU A 55 10.26 7.57 -24.55
N VAL A 56 10.88 8.26 -23.57
CA VAL A 56 10.39 8.29 -22.17
C VAL A 56 8.94 8.75 -22.14
N ARG A 57 8.60 9.87 -22.78
CA ARG A 57 7.23 10.39 -22.83
C ARG A 57 6.26 9.38 -23.47
N THR A 58 6.70 8.71 -24.52
CA THR A 58 5.91 7.69 -25.23
C THR A 58 5.62 6.49 -24.34
N GLU A 59 6.62 5.98 -23.63
CA GLU A 59 6.50 4.86 -22.70
C GLU A 59 5.51 5.15 -21.58
N MET A 60 5.59 6.33 -20.98
CA MET A 60 4.67 6.75 -19.92
C MET A 60 3.25 6.99 -20.46
N THR A 61 3.13 7.70 -21.59
CA THR A 61 1.82 8.05 -22.17
C THR A 61 1.04 6.83 -22.65
N LYS A 62 1.73 5.83 -23.24
CA LYS A 62 1.08 4.58 -23.66
C LYS A 62 0.44 3.87 -22.48
N LEU A 63 1.20 3.65 -21.40
CA LEU A 63 0.66 2.99 -20.21
C LEU A 63 -0.43 3.82 -19.52
N ASP A 64 -0.27 5.14 -19.44
CA ASP A 64 -1.31 6.04 -18.92
C ASP A 64 -2.64 5.89 -19.69
N ASN A 65 -2.60 5.75 -21.01
CA ASN A 65 -3.80 5.59 -21.82
C ASN A 65 -4.46 4.21 -21.64
N GLU A 66 -3.66 3.14 -21.51
CA GLU A 66 -4.18 1.81 -21.18
C GLU A 66 -4.85 1.79 -19.79
N LEU A 67 -4.17 2.34 -18.78
CA LEU A 67 -4.74 2.41 -17.42
C LEU A 67 -5.98 3.31 -17.36
N ALA A 68 -6.00 4.43 -18.09
CA ALA A 68 -7.19 5.25 -18.19
C ALA A 68 -8.38 4.46 -18.80
N THR A 69 -8.11 3.56 -19.75
CA THR A 69 -9.15 2.70 -20.35
C THR A 69 -9.61 1.61 -19.38
N LEU A 70 -8.69 0.98 -18.65
CA LEU A 70 -8.98 -0.16 -17.78
C LEU A 70 -9.60 0.23 -16.43
N ILE A 71 -9.13 1.32 -15.84
CA ILE A 71 -9.48 1.76 -14.48
C ILE A 71 -9.91 3.24 -14.38
N GLY A 72 -10.03 3.96 -15.49
CA GLY A 72 -10.54 5.35 -15.52
C GLY A 72 -9.55 6.41 -15.00
N MET A 73 -8.34 6.01 -14.63
CA MET A 73 -7.38 6.84 -13.91
C MET A 73 -5.95 6.61 -14.42
N LYS A 74 -5.11 7.64 -14.30
CA LYS A 74 -3.68 7.63 -14.68
C LYS A 74 -2.81 7.80 -13.44
N PRO A 75 -1.89 6.89 -13.12
CA PRO A 75 -1.02 7.05 -11.94
C PRO A 75 -0.20 8.33 -11.98
N THR A 76 0.03 8.94 -10.81
CA THR A 76 1.05 10.00 -10.61
C THR A 76 2.34 9.43 -10.04
N TYR A 77 2.37 8.16 -9.65
CA TYR A 77 3.54 7.48 -9.13
C TYR A 77 4.13 6.57 -10.19
N MET A 78 5.45 6.56 -10.33
CA MET A 78 6.14 5.63 -11.20
C MET A 78 7.45 5.12 -10.60
N ARG A 79 7.87 3.94 -11.03
CA ARG A 79 9.20 3.39 -10.73
C ARG A 79 9.95 3.22 -12.05
N PRO A 80 11.17 3.74 -12.20
CA PRO A 80 11.97 3.48 -13.38
C PRO A 80 12.40 2.00 -13.44
N PRO A 81 12.29 1.32 -14.59
CA PRO A 81 12.97 0.05 -14.80
C PRO A 81 14.44 0.14 -14.40
N PHE A 82 14.93 -0.89 -13.70
CA PHE A 82 16.32 -0.99 -13.21
C PHE A 82 16.76 0.13 -12.25
N PHE A 83 15.83 0.95 -11.74
CA PHE A 83 16.13 2.22 -11.03
C PHE A 83 17.01 3.18 -11.83
N SER A 84 16.95 3.08 -13.16
CA SER A 84 17.89 3.74 -14.06
C SER A 84 17.23 4.92 -14.78
N THR A 85 17.76 6.12 -14.52
CA THR A 85 17.32 7.39 -15.10
C THR A 85 18.53 8.31 -15.27
N ASP A 86 18.50 9.17 -16.29
CA ASP A 86 19.38 10.34 -16.40
C ASP A 86 18.61 11.65 -16.14
N ASP A 87 19.30 12.79 -16.23
CA ASP A 87 18.70 14.11 -15.98
C ASP A 87 17.59 14.45 -16.99
N GLU A 88 17.73 14.01 -18.24
CA GLU A 88 16.74 14.25 -19.29
C GLU A 88 15.46 13.44 -19.02
N ALA A 89 15.58 12.16 -18.66
CA ALA A 89 14.46 11.33 -18.25
C ALA A 89 13.76 11.89 -17.01
N LEU A 90 14.51 12.32 -15.98
CA LEU A 90 13.93 12.94 -14.78
C LEU A 90 13.21 14.25 -15.12
N GLN A 91 13.73 15.06 -16.03
CA GLN A 91 13.08 16.29 -16.49
C GLN A 91 11.73 15.98 -17.15
N VAL A 92 11.68 14.98 -18.05
CA VAL A 92 10.43 14.55 -18.70
C VAL A 92 9.43 14.03 -17.67
N LEU A 93 9.86 13.15 -16.76
CA LEU A 93 9.00 12.59 -15.70
C LEU A 93 8.44 13.69 -14.79
N GLY A 94 9.25 14.70 -14.45
CA GLY A 94 8.83 15.88 -13.70
C GLY A 94 7.82 16.74 -14.46
N GLN A 95 8.02 17.00 -15.76
CA GLN A 95 7.05 17.70 -16.61
C GLN A 95 5.73 16.94 -16.72
N MET A 96 5.79 15.61 -16.74
CA MET A 96 4.63 14.72 -16.70
C MET A 96 4.06 14.54 -15.28
N GLN A 97 4.55 15.28 -14.29
CA GLN A 97 4.09 15.28 -12.90
C GLN A 97 4.10 13.89 -12.25
N TYR A 98 5.14 13.08 -12.52
CA TYR A 98 5.35 11.82 -11.82
C TYR A 98 6.20 11.99 -10.57
N HIS A 99 5.81 11.29 -9.51
CA HIS A 99 6.68 10.93 -8.40
C HIS A 99 7.52 9.72 -8.82
N VAL A 100 8.86 9.86 -8.80
CA VAL A 100 9.80 8.79 -9.16
C VAL A 100 10.21 8.02 -7.91
N ILE A 101 9.89 6.73 -7.85
CA ILE A 101 9.99 5.89 -6.64
C ILE A 101 11.04 4.79 -6.80
N ASN A 102 12.15 4.93 -6.07
CA ASN A 102 13.13 3.86 -5.88
C ASN A 102 12.75 2.95 -4.70
N ALA A 103 13.70 2.14 -4.22
CA ALA A 103 13.56 1.30 -3.03
C ALA A 103 14.84 1.38 -2.19
N ASP A 104 14.69 1.26 -0.87
CA ASP A 104 15.79 1.16 0.09
C ASP A 104 15.90 -0.25 0.70
N ILE A 105 14.97 -1.15 0.35
CA ILE A 105 15.04 -2.59 0.61
C ILE A 105 14.95 -3.31 -0.74
N ASP A 106 16.07 -3.81 -1.26
CA ASP A 106 16.10 -4.68 -2.44
C ASP A 106 16.22 -6.14 -2.00
N THR A 107 15.18 -6.92 -2.26
CA THR A 107 15.15 -8.34 -1.87
C THR A 107 15.99 -9.23 -2.78
N LYS A 108 16.31 -8.78 -4.00
CA LYS A 108 16.89 -9.62 -5.06
C LYS A 108 16.06 -10.87 -5.37
N ASP A 109 14.75 -10.83 -5.17
CA ASP A 109 13.86 -11.96 -5.40
C ASP A 109 13.91 -12.52 -6.83
N PHE A 110 14.16 -11.66 -7.81
CA PHE A 110 14.38 -12.04 -9.22
C PHE A 110 15.66 -12.89 -9.45
N GLU A 111 16.64 -12.84 -8.54
CA GLU A 111 17.82 -13.72 -8.55
C GLU A 111 17.58 -15.02 -7.75
N LYS A 112 16.49 -15.07 -6.97
CA LYS A 112 16.16 -16.11 -5.98
C LYS A 112 14.81 -16.78 -6.29
N THR A 113 14.70 -17.27 -7.53
CA THR A 113 13.45 -17.75 -8.13
C THR A 113 13.16 -19.23 -7.88
N THR A 114 13.94 -19.91 -7.05
CA THR A 114 13.69 -21.30 -6.62
C THR A 114 13.32 -21.36 -5.13
N PRO A 115 12.56 -22.39 -4.68
CA PRO A 115 12.19 -22.50 -3.27
C PRO A 115 13.38 -22.51 -2.30
N GLU A 116 14.51 -23.10 -2.72
CA GLU A 116 15.72 -23.23 -1.91
C GLU A 116 16.48 -21.91 -1.76
N THR A 117 16.38 -21.03 -2.77
CA THR A 117 17.11 -19.75 -2.80
C THR A 117 16.27 -18.59 -2.27
N ASN A 118 14.95 -18.71 -2.26
CA ASN A 118 14.04 -17.62 -1.90
C ASN A 118 14.17 -17.17 -0.43
N ASP A 119 14.64 -18.05 0.46
CA ASP A 119 14.95 -17.69 1.84
C ASP A 119 16.04 -16.60 1.91
N GLU A 120 16.99 -16.56 0.98
CA GLU A 120 17.99 -15.48 0.89
C GLU A 120 17.34 -14.12 0.57
N ALA A 121 16.28 -14.10 -0.25
CA ALA A 121 15.55 -12.87 -0.54
C ALA A 121 14.82 -12.34 0.71
N PHE A 122 14.33 -13.25 1.56
CA PHE A 122 13.76 -12.89 2.85
C PHE A 122 14.82 -12.40 3.85
N GLU A 123 16.02 -12.99 3.87
CA GLU A 123 17.13 -12.46 4.66
C GLU A 123 17.56 -11.06 4.22
N ASN A 124 17.59 -10.79 2.90
CA ASN A 124 17.82 -9.45 2.36
C ASN A 124 16.77 -8.46 2.84
N PHE A 125 15.48 -8.83 2.76
CA PHE A 125 14.39 -8.01 3.30
C PHE A 125 14.62 -7.67 4.78
N LYS A 126 14.86 -8.68 5.62
CA LYS A 126 15.03 -8.49 7.08
C LYS A 126 16.22 -7.60 7.41
N ARG A 127 17.34 -7.78 6.69
CA ARG A 127 18.56 -7.00 6.89
C ARG A 127 18.31 -5.52 6.60
N GLU A 128 17.81 -5.19 5.41
CA GLU A 128 17.62 -3.78 5.04
C GLU A 128 16.47 -3.13 5.83
N PHE A 129 15.42 -3.88 6.16
CA PHE A 129 14.38 -3.42 7.08
C PHE A 129 14.96 -3.08 8.47
N GLY A 130 15.86 -3.94 8.98
CA GLY A 130 16.58 -3.73 10.24
C GLY A 130 17.52 -2.53 10.20
N ASN A 131 18.10 -2.22 9.04
CA ASN A 131 18.92 -1.04 8.79
C ASN A 131 18.11 0.26 8.68
N GLY A 132 16.78 0.18 8.79
CA GLY A 132 15.89 1.34 8.77
C GLY A 132 15.09 1.49 7.48
N GLY A 133 15.31 0.65 6.47
CA GLY A 133 14.60 0.70 5.18
C GLY A 133 13.07 0.63 5.32
N THR A 134 12.37 1.17 4.33
CA THR A 134 10.92 1.40 4.38
C THR A 134 10.17 1.12 3.07
N ILE A 135 10.83 1.18 1.92
CA ILE A 135 10.25 0.91 0.61
C ILE A 135 10.92 -0.35 0.05
N SER A 136 10.16 -1.45 0.04
CA SER A 136 10.62 -2.75 -0.46
C SER A 136 10.37 -2.95 -1.94
N LEU A 137 11.38 -3.46 -2.64
CA LEU A 137 11.30 -3.96 -4.01
C LEU A 137 11.14 -5.48 -4.01
N MET A 138 10.08 -5.95 -4.67
CA MET A 138 9.77 -7.34 -4.97
C MET A 138 9.02 -7.38 -6.32
N HIS A 139 8.95 -8.54 -6.97
CA HIS A 139 8.35 -8.74 -8.28
C HIS A 139 7.35 -9.90 -8.23
N ASP A 140 6.06 -9.59 -8.37
CA ASP A 140 4.95 -10.54 -8.30
C ASP A 140 4.84 -11.48 -9.52
N VAL A 141 5.63 -11.23 -10.57
CA VAL A 141 5.78 -12.14 -11.72
C VAL A 141 6.51 -13.44 -11.37
N HIS A 142 7.23 -13.49 -10.24
CA HIS A 142 7.92 -14.69 -9.78
C HIS A 142 7.04 -15.50 -8.82
N ASN A 143 6.83 -16.78 -9.14
CA ASN A 143 6.01 -17.68 -8.34
C ASN A 143 6.51 -17.78 -6.88
N THR A 144 7.83 -17.83 -6.67
CA THR A 144 8.42 -17.88 -5.33
C THR A 144 8.22 -16.59 -4.55
N THR A 145 8.21 -15.43 -5.22
CA THR A 145 7.87 -14.16 -4.58
C THR A 145 6.47 -14.19 -4.00
N VAL A 146 5.48 -14.58 -4.82
CA VAL A 146 4.07 -14.61 -4.39
C VAL A 146 3.81 -15.70 -3.35
N ASN A 147 4.34 -16.91 -3.54
CA ASN A 147 3.95 -18.08 -2.77
C ASN A 147 4.90 -18.45 -1.61
N GLN A 148 6.06 -17.78 -1.47
CA GLN A 148 7.00 -18.02 -0.37
C GLN A 148 7.49 -16.72 0.28
N LEU A 149 8.03 -15.78 -0.50
CA LEU A 149 8.59 -14.53 0.07
C LEU A 149 7.51 -13.70 0.75
N ILE A 150 6.39 -13.42 0.07
CA ILE A 150 5.32 -12.61 0.63
C ILE A 150 4.72 -13.24 1.90
N PRO A 151 4.37 -14.54 1.96
CA PRO A 151 3.97 -15.19 3.21
C PRO A 151 4.96 -14.98 4.36
N ASN A 152 6.27 -15.12 4.11
CA ASN A 152 7.31 -14.90 5.11
C ASN A 152 7.36 -13.44 5.59
N VAL A 153 7.23 -12.49 4.67
CA VAL A 153 7.17 -11.05 4.97
C VAL A 153 5.93 -10.71 5.78
N ILE A 154 4.76 -11.27 5.43
CA ILE A 154 3.51 -11.09 6.18
C ILE A 154 3.67 -11.59 7.62
N ASN A 155 4.18 -12.81 7.79
CA ASN A 155 4.41 -13.39 9.11
C ASN A 155 5.39 -12.54 9.95
N PHE A 156 6.43 -12.02 9.31
CA PHE A 156 7.39 -11.13 9.94
C PHE A 156 6.77 -9.81 10.39
N LEU A 157 5.94 -9.17 9.55
CA LEU A 157 5.27 -7.90 9.87
C LEU A 157 4.16 -8.06 10.93
N ASN A 158 3.48 -9.19 10.95
CA ASN A 158 2.45 -9.52 11.95
C ASN A 158 3.04 -10.00 13.28
N GLY A 159 4.34 -10.29 13.33
CA GLY A 159 5.03 -10.78 14.53
C GLY A 159 5.15 -9.74 15.65
N PRO A 160 5.30 -10.19 16.92
CA PRO A 160 5.47 -9.29 18.05
C PRO A 160 6.79 -8.50 17.92
N GLY A 161 6.69 -7.16 17.93
CA GLY A 161 7.86 -6.28 18.13
C GLY A 161 8.34 -5.45 16.95
N LYS A 162 7.61 -5.33 15.84
CA LYS A 162 8.00 -4.45 14.72
C LYS A 162 6.87 -3.51 14.33
N GLY A 163 6.83 -2.33 14.97
CA GLY A 163 5.78 -1.32 14.84
C GLY A 163 5.69 -0.58 13.49
N LYS A 164 6.18 -1.15 12.38
CA LYS A 164 5.98 -0.57 11.03
C LYS A 164 4.76 -1.22 10.38
N GLN A 165 3.86 -0.38 9.87
CA GLN A 165 2.65 -0.83 9.16
C GLN A 165 2.94 -0.97 7.67
N SER A 166 2.34 -1.97 7.01
CA SER A 166 2.36 -2.06 5.55
C SER A 166 1.35 -1.07 4.97
N MET A 167 1.86 -0.12 4.18
CA MET A 167 1.10 0.98 3.60
C MET A 167 1.42 1.07 2.10
N THR A 168 0.57 1.79 1.37
CA THR A 168 0.90 2.24 0.01
C THR A 168 2.07 3.25 0.03
N VAL A 169 2.76 3.45 -1.09
CA VAL A 169 3.84 4.44 -1.18
C VAL A 169 3.29 5.84 -0.93
N GLY A 170 2.11 6.16 -1.46
CA GLY A 170 1.44 7.44 -1.21
C GLY A 170 1.19 7.68 0.28
N GLU A 171 0.64 6.69 1.01
CA GLU A 171 0.48 6.78 2.47
C GLU A 171 1.83 6.95 3.19
N CYS A 172 2.86 6.20 2.80
CA CYS A 172 4.21 6.34 3.37
C CYS A 172 4.79 7.75 3.21
N LEU A 173 4.45 8.44 2.12
CA LEU A 173 4.88 9.83 1.86
C LEU A 173 3.91 10.89 2.42
N GLY A 174 2.84 10.48 3.10
CA GLY A 174 1.84 11.39 3.64
C GLY A 174 0.94 12.03 2.57
N ASP A 175 0.86 11.43 1.38
CA ASP A 175 0.10 11.93 0.25
C ASP A 175 -1.32 11.35 0.23
N ALA A 176 -2.32 12.21 0.10
CA ALA A 176 -3.72 11.79 0.15
C ALA A 176 -4.08 10.93 -1.10
N PRO A 177 -4.95 9.90 -0.98
CA PRO A 177 -5.32 9.04 -2.11
C PRO A 177 -5.83 9.75 -3.37
N ALA A 178 -6.44 10.93 -3.20
CA ALA A 178 -6.90 11.76 -4.32
C ALA A 178 -5.75 12.29 -5.22
N ASN A 179 -4.52 12.32 -4.71
CA ASN A 179 -3.34 12.80 -5.44
C ASN A 179 -2.57 11.69 -6.16
N TRP A 180 -2.89 10.41 -5.88
CA TRP A 180 -2.18 9.27 -6.46
C TRP A 180 -2.51 9.07 -7.95
N TYR A 181 -3.57 9.71 -8.43
CA TYR A 181 -4.08 9.53 -9.78
C TYR A 181 -4.58 10.85 -10.38
N ARG A 182 -4.42 10.97 -11.70
CA ARG A 182 -5.08 11.98 -12.54
C ARG A 182 -6.31 11.37 -13.21
N THR A 183 -7.36 12.15 -13.38
CA THR A 183 -8.55 11.74 -14.13
C THR A 183 -8.19 11.54 -15.60
N GLY A 184 -8.56 10.39 -16.18
CA GLY A 184 -8.44 10.16 -17.61
C GLY A 184 -9.43 11.02 -18.39
N SER A 185 -9.07 12.24 -18.78
CA SER A 185 -9.78 12.89 -19.90
C SER A 185 -9.38 12.16 -21.18
N GLY A 186 -10.36 11.54 -21.85
CA GLY A 186 -10.16 10.90 -23.16
C GLY A 186 -9.68 11.93 -24.18
N GLY A 187 -8.37 11.94 -24.44
CA GLY A 187 -7.74 12.81 -25.42
C GLY A 187 -7.80 12.18 -26.81
N GLY A 188 -8.86 12.48 -27.56
CA GLY A 188 -8.89 12.27 -29.00
C GLY A 188 -7.92 13.22 -29.70
N ASN A 189 -7.03 12.68 -30.53
CA ASN A 189 -6.22 13.46 -31.45
C ASN A 189 -7.02 13.61 -32.75
N GLY A 190 -7.47 14.83 -33.07
CA GLY A 190 -8.30 15.08 -34.25
C GLY A 190 -8.37 16.56 -34.61
N THR A 191 -7.61 16.93 -35.64
CA THR A 191 -7.72 18.20 -36.34
C THR A 191 -9.10 18.29 -37.04
N GLY A 192 -9.96 19.24 -36.65
CA GLY A 192 -11.16 19.55 -37.44
C GLY A 192 -12.32 20.18 -36.67
N LYS A 193 -12.65 21.42 -37.05
CA LYS A 193 -13.93 22.16 -36.98
C LYS A 193 -15.00 21.78 -35.94
N ALA A 194 -15.48 22.83 -35.27
CA ALA A 194 -16.69 22.87 -34.45
C ALA A 194 -17.91 22.18 -35.10
N GLY A 195 -18.55 21.27 -34.35
CA GLY A 195 -19.81 20.63 -34.71
C GLY A 195 -20.30 19.66 -33.63
N GLU A 196 -21.43 20.04 -33.00
CA GLU A 196 -22.41 19.27 -32.20
C GLU A 196 -22.05 18.60 -30.84
N PRO A 197 -22.91 18.73 -29.82
CA PRO A 197 -22.73 18.08 -28.52
C PRO A 197 -23.12 16.59 -28.56
N ALA A 198 -22.33 15.76 -27.87
CA ALA A 198 -22.58 14.34 -27.69
C ALA A 198 -23.81 14.05 -26.80
N PRO A 199 -24.48 12.89 -26.93
CA PRO A 199 -25.76 12.63 -26.28
C PRO A 199 -25.63 12.34 -24.77
N ASP A 200 -26.62 12.86 -24.03
CA ASP A 200 -26.81 13.00 -22.58
C ASP A 200 -26.75 11.70 -21.71
N GLY A 201 -26.29 10.57 -22.26
CA GLY A 201 -26.37 9.26 -21.61
C GLY A 201 -25.14 8.84 -20.79
N GLN A 202 -23.93 9.20 -21.22
CA GLN A 202 -22.68 8.70 -20.60
C GLN A 202 -22.27 9.47 -19.34
N ASN A 203 -22.64 10.74 -19.24
CA ASN A 203 -22.31 11.58 -18.08
C ASN A 203 -23.08 11.12 -16.82
N SER A 204 -24.33 10.67 -16.99
CA SER A 204 -25.19 10.23 -15.87
C SER A 204 -24.73 8.93 -15.18
N LYS A 205 -24.07 8.03 -15.92
CA LYS A 205 -23.57 6.76 -15.37
C LYS A 205 -22.27 6.96 -14.58
N MET A 206 -21.45 7.91 -15.01
CA MET A 206 -20.21 8.29 -14.33
C MET A 206 -20.49 9.03 -13.02
N GLU A 207 -21.44 9.97 -13.01
CA GLU A 207 -21.83 10.68 -11.78
C GLU A 207 -22.44 9.72 -10.75
N LYS A 208 -23.29 8.78 -11.17
CA LYS A 208 -23.80 7.73 -10.27
C LYS A 208 -22.71 6.83 -9.69
N LEU A 209 -21.64 6.56 -10.45
CA LEU A 209 -20.52 5.75 -9.96
C LEU A 209 -19.69 6.53 -8.91
N LYS A 210 -19.49 7.83 -9.13
CA LYS A 210 -18.81 8.72 -8.17
C LYS A 210 -19.58 8.83 -6.86
N GLU A 211 -20.90 9.07 -6.93
CA GLU A 211 -21.76 9.15 -5.75
C GLU A 211 -21.73 7.84 -4.95
N ASN A 212 -21.87 6.69 -5.63
CA ASN A 212 -21.80 5.38 -4.99
C ASN A 212 -20.44 5.10 -4.33
N MET A 213 -19.35 5.60 -4.92
CA MET A 213 -18.00 5.44 -4.36
C MET A 213 -17.78 6.34 -3.15
N GLN A 214 -18.21 7.61 -3.23
CA GLN A 214 -18.16 8.54 -2.11
C GLN A 214 -18.98 8.03 -0.91
N GLU A 215 -20.18 7.51 -1.16
CA GLU A 215 -21.02 6.92 -0.10
C GLU A 215 -20.36 5.70 0.55
N LYS A 216 -19.69 4.84 -0.23
CA LYS A 216 -18.93 3.69 0.31
C LYS A 216 -17.74 4.14 1.16
N ILE A 217 -17.00 5.16 0.72
CA ILE A 217 -15.86 5.72 1.46
C ILE A 217 -16.34 6.31 2.79
N GLN A 218 -17.41 7.11 2.76
CA GLN A 218 -17.97 7.72 3.95
C GLN A 218 -18.47 6.66 4.95
N ASN A 219 -19.18 5.64 4.47
CA ASN A 219 -19.62 4.51 5.29
C ASN A 219 -18.44 3.72 5.91
N GLN A 220 -17.33 3.57 5.19
CA GLN A 220 -16.13 2.93 5.74
C GLN A 220 -15.46 3.81 6.81
N GLN A 221 -15.41 5.13 6.60
CA GLN A 221 -14.88 6.08 7.57
C GLN A 221 -15.73 6.10 8.86
N GLU A 222 -17.05 6.12 8.76
CA GLU A 222 -17.96 6.08 9.92
C GLU A 222 -17.83 4.76 10.69
N LYS A 223 -17.76 3.62 10.00
CA LYS A 223 -17.50 2.31 10.63
C LYS A 223 -16.14 2.22 11.32
N SER A 224 -15.15 2.94 10.80
CA SER A 224 -13.80 3.00 11.39
C SER A 224 -13.78 3.90 12.62
N LYS A 225 -14.47 5.04 12.56
CA LYS A 225 -14.67 5.95 13.68
C LYS A 225 -15.42 5.28 14.83
N GLY A 226 -16.53 4.60 14.56
CA GLY A 226 -17.29 3.89 15.60
C GLY A 226 -16.48 2.77 16.28
N ARG A 227 -15.63 2.06 15.54
CA ARG A 227 -14.70 1.07 16.13
C ARG A 227 -13.62 1.72 17.00
N LEU A 228 -13.13 2.89 16.60
CA LEU A 228 -12.15 3.64 17.39
C LEU A 228 -12.78 4.16 18.69
N GLU A 229 -13.98 4.72 18.63
CA GLU A 229 -14.75 5.19 19.80
C GLU A 229 -15.04 4.02 20.77
N ALA A 230 -15.43 2.86 20.25
CA ALA A 230 -15.62 1.66 21.07
C ALA A 230 -14.34 1.21 21.78
N LYS A 231 -13.18 1.27 21.11
CA LYS A 231 -11.88 0.96 21.72
C LYS A 231 -11.49 1.97 22.79
N ILE A 232 -11.73 3.26 22.55
CA ILE A 232 -11.47 4.33 23.53
C ILE A 232 -12.33 4.08 24.79
N GLY A 233 -13.62 3.81 24.62
CA GLY A 233 -14.51 3.51 25.75
C GLY A 233 -14.13 2.25 26.54
N GLN A 234 -13.58 1.22 25.87
CA GLN A 234 -13.05 0.04 26.56
C GLN A 234 -11.78 0.36 27.37
N MET A 235 -10.87 1.19 26.83
CA MET A 235 -9.68 1.63 27.57
C MET A 235 -10.03 2.50 28.78
N GLU A 236 -11.04 3.36 28.67
CA GLU A 236 -11.50 4.19 29.79
C GLU A 236 -12.08 3.33 30.92
N LYS A 237 -12.94 2.35 30.59
CA LYS A 237 -13.45 1.39 31.58
C LYS A 237 -12.35 0.57 32.24
N PHE A 238 -11.36 0.13 31.46
CA PHE A 238 -10.21 -0.58 32.02
C PHE A 238 -9.41 0.31 32.97
N ARG A 239 -9.20 1.58 32.62
CA ARG A 239 -8.51 2.55 33.48
C ARG A 239 -9.26 2.81 34.79
N GLU A 240 -10.59 2.85 34.77
CA GLU A 240 -11.41 2.95 35.99
C GLU A 240 -11.27 1.71 36.87
N GLN A 241 -11.38 0.50 36.29
CA GLN A 241 -11.24 -0.77 37.02
C GLN A 241 -9.86 -0.91 37.68
N VAL A 242 -8.78 -0.53 36.98
CA VAL A 242 -7.43 -0.51 37.55
C VAL A 242 -7.33 0.53 38.67
N GLY A 243 -7.93 1.70 38.49
CA GLY A 243 -7.99 2.75 39.52
C GLY A 243 -8.70 2.30 40.81
N GLU A 244 -9.80 1.56 40.69
CA GLU A 244 -10.52 0.99 41.83
C GLU A 244 -9.75 -0.16 42.51
N ALA A 245 -9.13 -1.05 41.72
CA ALA A 245 -8.31 -2.14 42.25
C ALA A 245 -7.09 -1.63 43.04
N LEU A 246 -6.49 -0.51 42.61
CA LEU A 246 -5.39 0.14 43.32
C LEU A 246 -5.85 0.82 44.63
N LYS A 247 -7.04 1.40 44.67
CA LYS A 247 -7.63 1.93 45.91
C LYS A 247 -7.97 0.81 46.91
N GLY A 248 -8.52 -0.30 46.44
CA GLY A 248 -8.84 -1.46 47.29
C GLY A 248 -7.61 -2.15 47.91
N LYS A 249 -6.43 -2.05 47.27
CA LYS A 249 -5.16 -2.56 47.86
C LYS A 249 -4.56 -1.63 48.93
N THR A 250 -4.98 -0.37 49.01
CA THR A 250 -4.49 0.57 50.03
C THR A 250 -5.24 0.53 51.36
N GLU A 251 -6.41 -0.12 51.42
CA GLU A 251 -7.25 -0.17 52.63
C GLU A 251 -7.00 -1.40 53.54
N GLY A 252 -6.01 -2.25 53.23
CA GLY A 252 -5.82 -3.53 53.94
C GLY A 252 -4.40 -3.94 54.36
N LYS A 253 -3.35 -3.11 54.14
CA LYS A 253 -1.97 -3.50 54.49
C LYS A 253 -1.39 -2.64 55.63
N PRO A 254 -0.85 -3.24 56.71
CA PRO A 254 -0.09 -2.49 57.71
C PRO A 254 1.15 -1.87 57.05
N LYS A 255 1.47 -0.63 57.43
CA LYS A 255 2.64 0.10 56.94
C LYS A 255 3.93 -0.67 57.26
N GLY A 256 4.63 -1.12 56.21
CA GLY A 256 6.03 -1.57 56.31
C GLY A 256 6.31 -2.93 55.71
N GLN A 257 6.23 -3.06 54.38
CA GLN A 257 6.99 -4.07 53.62
C GLN A 257 7.06 -3.62 52.15
N SER A 258 8.28 -3.44 51.63
CA SER A 258 8.55 -3.12 50.23
C SER A 258 8.17 -4.29 49.32
N MET A 259 7.38 -4.03 48.27
CA MET A 259 7.09 -5.02 47.23
C MET A 259 8.35 -5.31 46.41
N GLY A 260 8.72 -6.58 46.29
CA GLY A 260 9.79 -7.06 45.42
C GLY A 260 9.36 -7.14 43.95
N MET A 261 10.32 -6.98 43.05
CA MET A 261 10.19 -6.92 41.58
C MET A 261 9.54 -8.14 40.89
N GLU A 262 9.11 -9.17 41.61
CA GLU A 262 8.47 -10.36 41.04
C GLU A 262 6.94 -10.22 40.88
N GLU A 263 6.25 -9.44 41.72
CA GLU A 263 4.79 -9.28 41.61
C GLU A 263 4.36 -8.37 40.44
N SER A 264 5.24 -7.49 39.95
CA SER A 264 4.94 -6.60 38.82
C SER A 264 4.94 -7.32 37.46
N LYS A 265 5.77 -8.36 37.30
CA LYS A 265 5.84 -9.15 36.06
C LYS A 265 4.59 -10.00 35.84
N GLY A 266 4.02 -10.58 36.91
CA GLY A 266 2.80 -11.37 36.83
C GLY A 266 1.55 -10.56 36.42
N MET A 267 1.53 -9.25 36.69
CA MET A 267 0.45 -8.36 36.24
C MET A 267 0.56 -7.96 34.77
N GLU A 268 1.78 -7.78 34.24
CA GLU A 268 2.01 -7.51 32.81
C GLU A 268 1.71 -8.74 31.93
N GLU A 269 2.07 -9.94 32.37
CA GLU A 269 1.74 -11.19 31.66
C GLU A 269 0.24 -11.47 31.66
N SER A 270 -0.46 -11.21 32.77
CA SER A 270 -1.91 -11.30 32.86
C SER A 270 -2.64 -10.31 31.92
N MET A 271 -2.08 -9.11 31.73
CA MET A 271 -2.62 -8.12 30.78
C MET A 271 -2.48 -8.60 29.33
N ALA A 272 -1.31 -9.14 28.95
CA ALA A 272 -1.06 -9.66 27.60
C ALA A 272 -1.99 -10.84 27.24
N GLU A 273 -2.31 -11.70 28.22
CA GLU A 273 -3.17 -12.86 28.02
C GLU A 273 -4.67 -12.50 27.93
N SER A 274 -5.12 -11.44 28.61
CA SER A 274 -6.51 -10.96 28.50
C SER A 274 -6.79 -10.29 27.15
N MET A 275 -5.77 -9.68 26.54
CA MET A 275 -5.87 -8.95 25.27
C MET A 275 -5.68 -9.84 24.03
N SER A 276 -5.24 -11.09 24.19
CA SER A 276 -4.96 -12.03 23.08
C SER A 276 -6.12 -12.98 22.74
N LYS A 277 -7.20 -13.01 23.55
CA LYS A 277 -8.34 -13.89 23.27
C LYS A 277 -9.18 -13.37 22.09
N PRO A 278 -9.44 -14.21 21.06
CA PRO A 278 -10.27 -13.80 19.94
C PRO A 278 -11.73 -13.66 20.38
N MET A 279 -12.41 -12.61 19.89
CA MET A 279 -13.84 -12.42 20.08
C MET A 279 -14.63 -13.43 19.24
N ALA A 280 -15.66 -14.04 19.85
CA ALA A 280 -16.74 -14.71 19.13
C ALA A 280 -17.68 -13.69 18.47
#